data_AF-A0A9Y2DAK4-F1
#
_entry.id   AF-A0A9Y2DAK4-F1
#
_cell.length_a   1.000
_cell.length_b   1.000
_cell.length_c   1.000
_cell.angle_alpha   90.00
_cell.angle_beta   90.00
_cell.angle_gamma   90.00
#
_symmetry.space_group_name_H-M   'P 1'
#
loop_
_entity.id
_entity.type
_entity.pdbx_description
1 polymer ?
#
loop_
_entity_poly.entity_id
_entity_poly.type
_entity_poly.pdbx_seq_one_letter_code
_entity_poly.pdbx_strand_id
1 'polypeptide(L)'
;MALTAEKKAEIVKEFGQGENDTGSPEVQVALLSANIDGLQSHFKDHKQDHHSRRGLIRMVNQRRKLLDYLKGKDFDRYQSLIKKLGLRR
;
A
#
# COMPACT_ATOMS: atom_id res chain seq x y z
N MET A 1 10.42 -8.12 -2.04
CA MET A 1 10.79 -8.13 -3.48
C MET A 1 9.92 -7.15 -4.24
N ALA A 2 10.30 -6.77 -5.46
CA ALA A 2 9.48 -5.92 -6.31
C ALA A 2 8.21 -6.66 -6.79
N LEU A 3 7.07 -5.97 -6.81
CA LEU A 3 5.83 -6.47 -7.41
C LEU A 3 6.02 -6.71 -8.91
N THR A 4 5.51 -7.86 -9.39
CA THR A 4 5.45 -8.18 -10.82
C THR A 4 4.51 -7.23 -11.55
N ALA A 5 4.71 -7.06 -12.86
CA ALA A 5 3.84 -6.20 -13.67
C ALA A 5 2.37 -6.64 -13.62
N GLU A 6 2.13 -7.95 -13.64
CA GLU A 6 0.81 -8.58 -13.52
C GLU A 6 0.11 -8.19 -12.22
N LYS A 7 0.77 -8.40 -11.07
CA LYS A 7 0.19 -8.05 -9.76
C LYS A 7 -0.08 -6.55 -9.62
N LYS A 8 0.78 -5.71 -10.19
CA LYS A 8 0.53 -4.25 -10.20
C LYS A 8 -0.71 -3.92 -11.00
N ALA A 9 -0.86 -4.50 -12.19
CA ALA A 9 -2.02 -4.26 -13.05
C ALA A 9 -3.33 -4.74 -12.41
N GLU A 10 -3.31 -5.89 -11.74
CA GLU A 10 -4.46 -6.41 -10.97
C GLU A 10 -4.87 -5.43 -9.86
N ILE A 11 -3.91 -4.97 -9.05
CA ILE A 11 -4.20 -4.02 -7.96
C ILE A 11 -4.73 -2.69 -8.50
N VAL A 12 -4.13 -2.15 -9.58
CA VAL A 12 -4.59 -0.91 -10.20
C VAL A 12 -6.03 -1.06 -10.70
N LYS A 13 -6.34 -2.18 -11.34
CA LYS A 13 -7.70 -2.46 -11.84
C LYS A 13 -8.73 -2.62 -10.72
N GLU A 14 -8.32 -3.19 -9.58
CA GLU A 14 -9.24 -3.46 -8.46
C GLU A 14 -9.50 -2.25 -7.56
N PHE A 15 -8.54 -1.33 -7.46
CA PHE A 15 -8.60 -0.16 -6.56
C PHE A 15 -8.72 1.17 -7.30
N GLY A 16 -8.57 1.20 -8.62
CA GLY A 16 -8.75 2.40 -9.43
C GLY A 16 -10.21 2.86 -9.48
N GLN A 17 -10.42 4.18 -9.47
CA GLN A 17 -11.75 4.78 -9.62
C GLN A 17 -12.21 4.86 -11.09
N GLY A 18 -11.33 4.52 -12.03
CA GLY A 18 -11.62 4.46 -13.47
C GLY A 18 -10.52 3.70 -14.20
N GLU A 19 -10.72 3.43 -15.49
CA GLU A 19 -9.83 2.56 -16.29
C GLU A 19 -8.37 3.07 -16.39
N ASN A 20 -8.17 4.39 -16.29
CA ASN A 20 -6.87 5.04 -16.37
C ASN A 20 -6.39 5.58 -15.01
N ASP A 21 -7.04 5.22 -13.91
CA ASP A 21 -6.64 5.67 -12.59
C ASP A 21 -5.47 4.84 -12.05
N THR A 22 -4.26 5.34 -12.28
CA THR A 22 -3.03 4.74 -11.77
C THR A 22 -2.47 5.46 -10.54
N GLY A 23 -3.11 6.54 -10.10
CA GLY A 23 -2.49 7.54 -9.23
C GLY A 23 -3.31 7.93 -8.00
N SER A 24 -4.56 7.47 -7.88
CA SER A 24 -5.39 7.78 -6.74
C SER A 24 -4.80 7.30 -5.41
N PRO A 25 -5.18 7.94 -4.29
CA PRO A 25 -4.78 7.48 -2.96
C PRO A 25 -5.08 6.01 -2.71
N GLU A 26 -6.22 5.50 -3.20
CA GLU A 26 -6.64 4.10 -3.10
C GLU A 26 -5.64 3.16 -3.76
N VAL A 27 -5.31 3.42 -5.03
CA VAL A 27 -4.36 2.62 -5.81
C VAL A 27 -2.97 2.65 -5.16
N GLN A 28 -2.50 3.84 -4.79
CA GLN A 28 -1.18 3.97 -4.15
C GLN A 28 -1.11 3.23 -2.81
N VAL A 29 -2.15 3.33 -1.97
CA VAL A 29 -2.21 2.64 -0.68
C VAL A 29 -2.28 1.12 -0.86
N ALA A 30 -3.03 0.63 -1.84
CA ALA A 30 -3.11 -0.80 -2.16
C ALA A 30 -1.75 -1.35 -2.64
N LEU A 31 -1.08 -0.65 -3.56
CA LEU A 31 0.26 -1.01 -4.05
C LEU A 31 1.31 -1.01 -2.92
N LEU A 32 1.27 -0.01 -2.04
CA LEU A 32 2.15 0.04 -0.87
C LEU A 32 1.88 -1.12 0.08
N SER A 33 0.61 -1.46 0.31
CA SER A 33 0.23 -2.56 1.20
C SER A 33 0.72 -3.90 0.67
N ALA A 34 0.50 -4.19 -0.61
CA ALA A 34 0.99 -5.42 -1.23
C ALA A 34 2.54 -5.55 -1.18
N ASN A 35 3.26 -4.44 -1.37
CA ASN A 35 4.72 -4.41 -1.22
C ASN A 35 5.17 -4.65 0.23
N ILE A 36 4.50 -4.03 1.21
CA ILE A 36 4.80 -4.17 2.64
C ILE A 36 4.60 -5.63 3.06
N ASP A 37 3.48 -6.24 2.69
CA ASP A 37 3.14 -7.62 3.04
C ASP A 37 4.14 -8.61 2.41
N GLY A 38 4.51 -8.39 1.14
CA GLY A 38 5.52 -9.18 0.44
C GLY A 38 6.94 -9.04 0.99
N LEU A 39 7.23 -7.98 1.78
CA LEU A 39 8.52 -7.80 2.45
C LEU A 39 8.54 -8.38 3.87
N GLN A 40 7.39 -8.67 4.47
CA GLN A 40 7.33 -9.15 5.84
C GLN A 40 8.03 -10.51 5.99
N SER A 41 7.87 -11.43 5.03
CA SER A 41 8.58 -12.72 5.01
C SER A 41 10.09 -12.54 4.87
N HIS A 42 10.54 -11.68 3.94
CA HIS A 42 11.97 -11.36 3.74
C HIS A 42 12.66 -10.97 5.05
N PHE A 43 12.03 -10.13 5.87
CA PHE A 43 12.63 -9.69 7.14
C PHE A 43 12.58 -10.72 8.27
N LYS A 44 11.71 -11.73 8.17
CA LYS A 44 11.74 -12.88 9.10
C LYS A 44 13.00 -13.72 8.86
N ASP A 45 13.35 -13.92 7.60
CA ASP A 45 14.51 -14.72 7.19
C ASP A 45 15.82 -13.91 7.28
N HIS A 46 15.78 -12.62 6.91
CA HIS A 46 16.94 -11.72 6.88
C HIS A 46 16.92 -10.68 8.00
N LYS A 47 17.10 -11.12 9.24
CA LYS A 47 16.98 -10.26 10.44
C LYS A 47 17.98 -9.10 10.50
N GLN A 48 19.15 -9.26 9.88
CA GLN A 48 20.25 -8.27 9.86
C GLN A 48 20.16 -7.26 8.70
N ASP A 49 19.16 -7.40 7.80
CA ASP A 49 18.97 -6.45 6.71
C ASP A 49 18.32 -5.15 7.20
N HIS A 50 19.13 -4.29 7.81
CA HIS A 50 18.71 -2.99 8.33
C HIS A 50 18.47 -1.94 7.24
N HIS A 51 19.19 -2.04 6.12
CA HIS A 51 19.09 -1.11 5.00
C HIS A 51 17.73 -1.21 4.32
N SER A 52 17.28 -2.43 3.99
CA SER A 52 15.95 -2.63 3.42
C SER A 52 14.85 -2.33 4.43
N ARG A 53 15.07 -2.58 5.73
CA ARG A 53 14.09 -2.24 6.78
C ARG A 53 13.83 -0.74 6.86
N ARG A 54 14.83 0.10 6.62
CA ARG A 54 14.64 1.54 6.49
C ARG A 54 13.73 1.89 5.30
N GLY A 55 13.87 1.18 4.18
CA GLY A 55 12.94 1.28 3.04
C GLY A 55 11.51 0.90 3.41
N LEU A 56 11.33 -0.19 4.15
CA LEU A 56 10.03 -0.63 4.68
C LEU A 56 9.36 0.47 5.52
N ILE A 57 10.09 1.04 6.48
CA ILE A 57 9.56 2.11 7.35
C ILE A 57 9.13 3.33 6.52
N ARG A 58 9.89 3.70 5.48
CA ARG A 58 9.50 4.78 4.56
C ARG A 58 8.19 4.46 3.84
N MET A 59 7.99 3.24 3.35
CA MET A 59 6.75 2.81 2.71
C MET A 59 5.56 2.83 3.66
N VAL A 60 5.73 2.34 4.89
CA VAL A 60 4.69 2.38 5.93
C VAL A 60 4.29 3.83 6.24
N ASN A 61 5.26 4.73 6.39
CA ASN A 61 5.01 6.15 6.63
C ASN A 61 4.32 6.82 5.44
N GLN A 62 4.71 6.50 4.20
CA GLN A 62 4.05 7.01 3.00
C GLN A 62 2.58 6.55 2.95
N ARG A 63 2.32 5.26 3.21
CA ARG A 63 0.95 4.72 3.28
C ARG A 63 0.12 5.45 4.33
N ARG A 64 0.68 5.69 5.52
CA ARG A 64 0.02 6.44 6.59
C ARG A 64 -0.35 7.86 6.15
N LYS A 65 0.57 8.60 5.53
CA LYS A 65 0.31 9.97 5.04
C LYS A 65 -0.81 10.00 3.99
N LEU A 66 -0.85 9.04 3.07
CA LEU A 66 -1.91 8.93 2.07
C LEU A 66 -3.27 8.61 2.70
N LEU A 67 -3.29 7.73 3.69
CA LEU A 67 -4.49 7.43 4.48
C LEU A 67 -4.97 8.64 5.28
N ASP A 68 -4.06 9.41 5.90
CA ASP A 68 -4.39 10.63 6.62
C ASP A 68 -4.95 11.70 5.67
N TYR A 69 -4.38 11.85 4.47
CA TYR A 69 -4.91 12.71 3.42
C TYR A 69 -6.33 12.29 3.00
N LEU A 70 -6.52 11.00 2.69
CA LEU A 70 -7.82 10.49 2.26
C LEU A 70 -8.87 10.68 3.37
N LYS A 71 -8.52 10.38 4.63
CA LYS A 71 -9.40 10.60 5.79
C LYS A 71 -9.85 12.05 5.92
N GLY A 72 -8.96 13.01 5.67
CA GLY A 72 -9.27 14.44 5.76
C GLY A 72 -10.10 14.95 4.58
N LYS A 73 -10.01 14.29 3.42
CA LYS A 73 -10.71 14.71 2.19
C LYS A 73 -12.06 14.03 2.00
N ASP A 74 -12.14 12.73 2.29
CA ASP A 74 -13.34 11.92 2.15
C ASP A 74 -13.27 10.73 3.12
N PHE A 75 -14.07 10.81 4.18
CA PHE A 75 -14.09 9.81 5.23
C PHE A 75 -14.67 8.47 4.78
N ASP A 76 -15.65 8.48 3.87
CA ASP A 76 -16.33 7.27 3.41
C ASP A 76 -15.41 6.45 2.49
N ARG A 77 -14.68 7.12 1.60
CA ARG A 77 -13.60 6.50 0.79
C ARG A 77 -12.53 5.90 1.68
N TYR A 78 -12.09 6.66 2.69
CA TYR A 78 -11.12 6.18 3.66
C TYR A 78 -11.57 4.92 4.40
N GLN A 79 -12.81 4.92 4.92
CA GLN A 79 -13.34 3.80 5.69
C GLN A 79 -13.50 2.56 4.81
N SER A 80 -13.99 2.74 3.59
CA SER A 80 -14.13 1.67 2.59
C SER A 80 -12.79 1.05 2.23
N LEU A 81 -11.77 1.89 1.97
CA LEU A 81 -10.42 1.45 1.63
C LEU A 81 -9.78 0.64 2.76
N ILE A 82 -9.85 1.12 4.00
CA ILE A 82 -9.30 0.41 5.15
C ILE A 82 -9.97 -0.94 5.37
N LYS A 83 -11.32 -0.97 5.26
CA LYS A 83 -12.07 -2.22 5.40
C LYS A 83 -11.68 -3.22 4.31
N LYS A 84 -11.57 -2.76 3.06
CA LYS A 84 -11.18 -3.58 1.90
C LYS A 84 -9.76 -4.15 2.05
N LEU A 85 -8.82 -3.36 2.56
CA LEU A 85 -7.42 -3.77 2.75
C LEU A 85 -7.14 -4.43 4.11
N GLY A 86 -8.12 -4.53 5.01
CA GLY A 86 -7.93 -5.10 6.35
C GLY A 86 -6.91 -4.35 7.23
N LEU A 87 -6.69 -3.06 6.98
CA LEU A 87 -5.68 -2.28 7.70
C LEU A 87 -6.17 -1.94 9.12
N ARG A 88 -5.31 -2.09 10.13
CA ARG A 88 -5.61 -1.65 11.49
C ARG A 88 -5.11 -0.21 11.71
N ARG A 89 -5.92 0.58 12.41
CA ARG A 89 -5.55 1.91 12.93
C ARG A 89 -4.68 1.76 14.17
#